data_AF-A0A9X0LFJ1-F1
#
_entry.id   AF-A0A9X0LFJ1-F1
#
_cell.length_a   1.000
_cell.length_b   1.000
_cell.length_c   1.000
_cell.angle_alpha   90.00
_cell.angle_beta   90.00
_cell.angle_gamma   90.00
#
_symmetry.space_group_name_H-M   'P 1'
#
loop_
_entity.id
_entity.type
_entity.pdbx_description
1 polymer ?
#
loop_
_entity_poly.entity_id
_entity_poly.type
_entity_poly.pdbx_seq_one_letter_code
_entity_poly.pdbx_strand_id
1 'polypeptide(L)' 'MEMTGARWRTATRSSNNGGNCVEVADNLPGRILVRDSKDRAGGVLTFTPDVWRAFVAATGRRPGR' A
#
# COMPACT_ATOMS: atom_id res chain seq x y z
N MET A 1 -5.20 19.87 1.71
CA MET A 1 -4.05 19.16 1.11
C MET A 1 -4.59 18.03 0.28
N GLU A 2 -4.83 18.30 -0.99
CA GLU A 2 -5.47 17.36 -1.91
C GLU A 2 -4.37 16.50 -2.54
N MET A 3 -4.42 15.19 -2.31
CA MET A 3 -3.50 14.20 -2.91
C MET A 3 -3.89 13.93 -4.38
N THR A 4 -4.02 14.98 -5.19
CA THR A 4 -4.65 14.96 -6.53
C THR A 4 -3.94 14.13 -7.59
N GLY A 5 -2.67 13.75 -7.38
CA GLY A 5 -1.87 12.99 -8.35
C GLY A 5 -1.64 11.52 -8.00
N ALA A 6 -2.14 11.05 -6.85
CA ALA A 6 -1.91 9.69 -6.40
C ALA A 6 -2.89 8.72 -7.08
N ARG A 7 -2.39 7.88 -8.00
CA ARG A 7 -3.17 6.80 -8.60
C ARG A 7 -3.21 5.61 -7.65
N TRP A 8 -4.28 5.51 -6.88
CA TRP A 8 -4.50 4.43 -5.92
C TRP A 8 -4.86 3.13 -6.63
N ARG A 9 -4.18 2.04 -6.27
CA ARG A 9 -4.47 0.67 -6.69
C ARG A 9 -4.79 -0.18 -5.46
N THR A 10 -5.91 -0.88 -5.51
CA THR A 10 -6.32 -1.82 -4.45
C THR A 10 -5.59 -3.14 -4.61
N ALA A 11 -5.07 -3.71 -3.51
CA ALA A 11 -4.31 -4.96 -3.56
C ALA A 11 -5.22 -6.19 -3.83
N THR A 12 -4.83 -7.06 -4.77
CA THR A 12 -5.63 -8.22 -5.24
C THR A 12 -5.76 -9.35 -4.21
N ARG A 13 -4.85 -9.43 -3.22
CA ARG A 13 -4.93 -10.37 -2.08
C ARG A 13 -6.06 -10.03 -1.09
N SER A 14 -6.81 -8.95 -1.33
CA SER A 14 -7.91 -8.48 -0.48
C SER A 14 -9.27 -9.10 -0.80
N SER A 15 -9.35 -10.04 -1.76
CA SER A 15 -10.58 -10.75 -2.10
C SER A 15 -10.56 -12.18 -1.57
N ASN A 16 -11.35 -12.45 -0.52
CA ASN A 16 -12.46 -13.42 -0.64
C ASN A 16 -13.40 -13.51 0.57
N ASN A 17 -13.29 -12.68 1.64
CA ASN A 17 -14.13 -12.92 2.83
C ASN A 17 -14.51 -11.71 3.73
N GLY A 18 -14.44 -10.45 3.27
CA GLY A 18 -15.01 -9.31 4.04
C GLY A 18 -14.14 -8.07 4.23
N GLY A 19 -13.59 -7.52 3.15
CA GLY A 19 -13.29 -6.09 3.10
C GLY A 19 -11.92 -5.76 2.50
N ASN A 20 -11.94 -4.76 1.64
CA ASN A 20 -10.75 -4.08 1.13
C ASN A 20 -10.00 -3.44 2.29
N CYS A 21 -8.74 -3.84 2.54
CA CYS A 21 -7.98 -3.28 3.66
C CYS A 21 -6.87 -2.32 3.23
N VAL A 22 -6.33 -2.37 2.00
CA VAL A 22 -5.18 -1.52 1.64
C VAL A 22 -5.24 -1.03 0.19
N GLU A 23 -4.97 0.27 0.02
CA GLU A 23 -4.71 0.93 -1.27
C GLU A 23 -3.27 1.44 -1.31
N VAL A 24 -2.62 1.30 -2.47
CA VAL A 24 -1.23 1.74 -2.69
C VAL A 24 -1.18 2.70 -3.87
N ALA A 25 -0.46 3.81 -3.75
CA ALA A 25 -0.14 4.70 -4.84
C ALA A 25 1.39 4.76 -5.05
N ASP A 26 1.84 4.17 -6.15
CA ASP A 26 3.24 4.12 -6.56
C ASP A 26 3.59 5.12 -7.69
N ASN A 27 2.60 5.90 -8.15
CA ASN A 27 2.73 6.85 -9.25
C ASN A 27 3.49 8.15 -8.89
N LEU A 28 3.92 8.31 -7.64
CA LEU A 28 4.58 9.53 -7.19
C LEU A 28 6.11 9.38 -7.25
N PRO A 29 6.85 10.37 -7.79
CA PRO A 29 8.30 10.29 -7.88
C PRO A 29 8.92 10.24 -6.49
N GLY A 30 9.67 9.16 -6.22
CA GLY A 30 10.41 8.96 -4.98
C GLY A 30 9.57 8.63 -3.75
N ARG A 31 8.26 8.38 -3.90
CA ARG A 31 7.38 8.06 -2.77
C ARG A 31 6.34 7.01 -3.15
N ILE A 32 6.10 6.08 -2.23
CA ILE A 32 5.01 5.12 -2.29
C ILE A 32 4.08 5.44 -1.13
N LEU A 33 2.80 5.65 -1.42
CA LEU A 33 1.80 5.89 -0.40
C LEU A 33 0.98 4.64 -0.18
N VAL A 34 0.68 4.33 1.07
CA VAL A 34 -0.15 3.21 1.48
C VAL A 34 -1.19 3.75 2.44
N ARG A 35 -2.46 3.43 2.20
CA ARG A 35 -3.55 3.80 3.10
C ARG A 35 -4.49 2.63 3.32
N ASP A 36 -5.17 2.69 4.44
CA ASP A 36 -6.27 1.78 4.72
C ASP A 36 -7.53 2.23 3.94
N SER A 37 -8.16 1.28 3.26
CA SER A 37 -9.35 1.56 2.44
C SER A 37 -10.61 1.80 3.29
N LYS A 38 -10.66 1.29 4.53
CA LYS A 38 -11.79 1.39 5.46
C LYS A 38 -11.69 2.65 6.32
N ASP A 39 -10.48 3.11 6.58
CA ASP A 39 -10.16 4.32 7.33
C ASP A 39 -9.46 5.33 6.43
N ARG A 40 -10.21 5.89 5.47
CA ARG A 40 -9.69 6.92 4.55
C ARG A 40 -9.37 8.25 5.23
N ALA A 41 -9.96 8.48 6.40
CA ALA A 41 -9.61 9.60 7.28
C ALA A 41 -8.36 9.29 8.12
N GLY A 42 -7.93 8.03 8.14
CA GLY A 42 -6.69 7.57 8.75
C GLY A 42 -5.46 8.12 8.06
N GLY A 43 -4.35 8.06 8.79
CA GLY A 43 -3.04 8.50 8.29
C GLY A 43 -2.59 7.71 7.06
N VAL A 44 -1.95 8.39 6.12
CA VAL A 44 -1.31 7.77 4.95
C VAL A 44 0.13 7.42 5.31
N LEU A 45 0.49 6.15 5.21
CA LEU A 45 1.88 5.69 5.36
C LEU A 45 2.66 6.06 4.10
N THR A 46 3.79 6.73 4.26
CA THR A 46 4.66 7.15 3.18
C THR A 46 5.97 6.39 3.25
N PHE A 47 6.34 5.72 2.16
CA PHE A 47 7.57 4.97 2.03
C PHE A 47 8.42 5.53 0.89
N THR A 48 9.74 5.33 0.96
CA THR A 48 10.60 5.46 -0.22
C THR A 48 10.51 4.18 -1.07
N PRO A 49 10.81 4.24 -2.37
CA PRO A 49 10.75 3.06 -3.25
C PRO A 49 11.63 1.91 -2.78
N ASP A 50 12.79 2.22 -2.20
CA ASP A 50 13.74 1.22 -1.70
C ASP A 50 13.19 0.46 -0.48
N VAL A 51 12.68 1.22 0.51
CA VAL A 51 12.02 0.66 1.70
C VAL A 51 10.80 -0.15 1.32
N TRP A 52 9.99 0.33 0.35
CA TRP A 52 8.83 -0.41 -0.13
C TRP A 52 9.22 -1.77 -0.72
N ARG A 53 10.28 -1.83 -1.52
CA ARG A 53 10.79 -3.10 -2.08
C ARG A 53 11.26 -4.06 -0.99
N ALA A 54 12.00 -3.56 0.00
CA ALA A 54 12.46 -4.38 1.13
C ALA A 54 11.27 -4.92 1.94
N PHE A 55 10.26 -4.09 2.20
CA PHE A 55 9.03 -4.48 2.90
C PHE A 55 8.26 -5.57 2.15
N VAL A 56 8.06 -5.42 0.84
CA VAL A 56 7.38 -6.43 0.02
C VAL A 56 8.18 -7.73 -0.05
N ALA A 57 9.51 -7.65 -0.14
CA ALA A 57 10.37 -8.82 -0.13
C ALA A 57 10.30 -9.58 1.22
N ALA A 58 10.28 -8.85 2.34
CA ALA A 58 10.13 -9.43 3.66
C ALA A 58 8.75 -10.08 3.87
N THR A 59 7.68 -9.46 3.38
CA THR A 59 6.30 -9.99 3.51
C THR A 59 6.00 -11.14 2.55
N GLY A 60 6.70 -11.22 1.42
CA GLY A 60 6.62 -12.34 0.47
C GLY A 60 7.38 -13.59 0.93
N ARG A 61 8.38 -13.44 1.80
CA ARG A 61 9.04 -14.55 2.48
C ARG A 61 8.14 -15.06 3.59
N ARG A 62 7.46 -16.18 3.36
CA ARG A 62 7.03 -17.06 4.46
C ARG A 62 8.28 -17.82 4.93
N PRO A 63 8.82 -17.58 6.13
CA PRO A 63 9.82 -18.48 6.68
C PRO A 63 9.08 -19.76 7.09
N GLY A 64 9.23 -20.83 6.30
CA GLY A 64 8.63 -22.14 6.60
C GLY A 64 8.04 -22.88 5.40
N ARG A 65 8.82 -23.07 4.32
CA ARG A 65 8.69 -24.25 3.46
C ARG A 65 9.97 -25.05 3.58
#